data_AF-A0A1T4ZEY5-F1
#
_entry.id   AF-A0A1T4ZEY5-F1
#
_cell.length_a   1.000
_cell.length_b   1.000
_cell.length_c   1.000
_cell.angle_alpha   90.00
_cell.angle_beta   90.00
_cell.angle_gamma   90.00
#
_symmetry.space_group_name_H-M   'P 1'
#
loop_
_entity.id
_entity.type
_entity.pdbx_description
1 polymer ?
#
loop_
_entity_poly.entity_id
_entity_poly.type
_entity_poly.pdbx_seq_one_letter_code
_entity_poly.pdbx_strand_id
1 'polypeptide(L)'
;MAKLNKFKAFSLSTLLYGIAALTFLPIPKAEAATNFNCPGQFPQNRMQFSVSYLDGRFTTITLTPQSGPPRTNQLKYDRPNERGELVYRGGDMGGADIIVIDLSKGAVQPGTQVSVSLDGQWARGTCRL
;
A
#
# COMPACT_ATOMS: atom_id res chain seq x y z
N MET A 1 -67.83 46.12 5.77
CA MET A 1 -66.44 46.06 5.29
C MET A 1 -65.56 45.51 6.41
N ALA A 2 -64.63 44.59 6.07
CA ALA A 2 -63.63 43.87 6.91
C ALA A 2 -64.19 43.01 8.08
N LYS A 3 -64.36 41.66 8.06
CA LYS A 3 -63.45 40.49 7.80
C LYS A 3 -62.09 40.67 8.51
N LEU A 4 -61.53 39.77 9.32
CA LEU A 4 -61.68 38.34 9.67
C LEU A 4 -60.81 38.22 10.98
N ASN A 5 -60.90 37.29 11.92
CA ASN A 5 -60.83 35.85 11.73
C ASN A 5 -61.02 35.09 13.06
N LYS A 6 -61.62 33.90 12.94
CA LYS A 6 -62.14 33.02 13.98
C LYS A 6 -61.01 32.19 14.62
N PHE A 7 -60.97 32.08 15.95
CA PHE A 7 -61.38 30.88 16.73
C PHE A 7 -61.07 29.53 16.07
N LYS A 8 -60.24 28.71 16.73
CA LYS A 8 -60.63 27.34 17.16
C LYS A 8 -59.62 26.72 18.12
N ALA A 9 -60.18 26.11 19.16
CA ALA A 9 -59.58 25.26 20.17
C ALA A 9 -59.24 23.85 19.61
N PHE A 10 -58.95 22.91 20.54
CA PHE A 10 -58.62 21.47 20.39
C PHE A 10 -57.12 21.20 20.30
N SER A 11 -56.53 20.17 20.92
CA SER A 11 -56.90 19.19 21.97
C SER A 11 -55.61 18.39 22.20
N LEU A 12 -55.38 17.91 23.43
CA LEU A 12 -54.37 16.88 23.70
C LEU A 12 -54.61 15.65 22.81
N SER A 13 -53.56 15.14 22.15
CA SER A 13 -53.13 13.74 22.14
C SER A 13 -52.26 13.39 20.93
N THR A 14 -51.27 12.53 21.17
CA THR A 14 -50.56 11.61 20.24
C THR A 14 -49.65 12.17 19.15
N LEU A 15 -48.36 11.80 19.17
CA LEU A 15 -47.81 10.82 18.21
C LEU A 15 -46.38 10.38 18.59
N LEU A 16 -46.22 9.07 18.84
CA LEU A 16 -44.96 8.33 18.78
C LEU A 16 -44.54 8.20 17.30
N TYR A 17 -43.44 8.82 16.90
CA TYR A 17 -42.73 8.60 15.62
C TYR A 17 -41.28 9.07 15.84
N GLY A 18 -40.20 8.35 15.54
CA GLY A 18 -39.96 7.01 15.08
C GLY A 18 -38.44 6.83 15.13
N ILE A 19 -37.94 5.72 15.70
CA ILE A 19 -36.51 5.42 15.69
C ILE A 19 -36.25 4.63 14.40
N ALA A 20 -36.09 5.33 13.29
CA ALA A 20 -35.74 4.73 12.00
C ALA A 20 -34.63 5.55 11.35
N ALA A 21 -33.44 5.50 11.94
CA ALA A 21 -32.22 5.93 11.27
C ALA A 21 -31.02 5.19 11.87
N LEU A 22 -30.99 3.86 11.76
CA LEU A 22 -29.71 3.15 11.74
C LEU A 22 -29.08 3.46 10.39
N THR A 23 -28.36 4.57 10.36
CA THR A 23 -27.49 4.99 9.27
C THR A 23 -26.62 3.82 8.86
N PHE A 24 -26.76 3.38 7.61
CA PHE A 24 -25.77 2.56 6.91
C PHE A 24 -24.46 3.36 6.86
N LEU A 25 -23.66 3.30 7.92
CA LEU A 25 -22.27 3.68 7.82
C LEU A 25 -21.60 2.62 6.93
N PRO A 26 -20.92 2.99 5.84
CA PRO A 26 -20.10 2.04 5.11
C PRO A 26 -19.05 1.54 6.11
N ILE A 27 -19.14 0.27 6.49
CA ILE A 27 -18.09 -0.39 7.27
C ILE A 27 -16.84 -0.24 6.41
N PRO A 28 -15.78 0.48 6.86
CA PRO A 28 -14.54 0.50 6.12
C PRO A 28 -14.11 -0.96 6.01
N LYS A 29 -14.01 -1.47 4.78
CA LYS A 29 -13.39 -2.78 4.54
C LYS A 29 -11.99 -2.66 5.12
N ALA A 30 -11.75 -3.36 6.22
CA ALA A 30 -10.40 -3.61 6.68
C ALA A 30 -9.75 -4.48 5.60
N GLU A 31 -9.04 -3.84 4.66
CA GLU A 31 -8.15 -4.57 3.77
C GLU A 31 -7.10 -5.21 4.67
N ALA A 32 -7.06 -6.55 4.65
CA ALA A 32 -6.07 -7.28 5.40
C ALA A 32 -4.68 -6.78 4.98
N ALA A 33 -3.84 -6.50 5.96
CA ALA A 33 -2.45 -6.10 5.74
C ALA A 33 -1.80 -7.10 4.81
N THR A 34 -1.54 -6.69 3.57
CA THR A 34 -1.05 -7.59 2.53
C THR A 34 0.46 -7.60 2.62
N ASN A 35 1.01 -8.75 3.02
CA ASN A 35 2.44 -8.95 3.15
C ASN A 35 2.95 -9.89 2.06
N PHE A 36 3.91 -9.42 1.27
CA PHE A 36 4.61 -10.25 0.29
C PHE A 36 6.12 -10.08 0.43
N ASN A 37 6.84 -11.11 0.05
CA ASN A 37 8.28 -11.05 -0.16
C ASN A 37 8.60 -11.36 -1.61
N CYS A 38 9.47 -10.57 -2.21
CA CYS A 38 9.91 -10.71 -3.59
C CYS A 38 11.40 -11.06 -3.61
N PRO A 39 11.76 -12.35 -3.41
CA PRO A 39 13.14 -12.79 -3.49
C PRO A 39 13.66 -12.77 -4.92
N GLY A 40 14.98 -12.61 -5.04
CA GLY A 40 15.72 -12.81 -6.27
C GLY A 40 17.21 -12.95 -5.99
N GLN A 41 17.99 -13.00 -7.06
CA GLN A 41 19.45 -13.08 -6.96
C GLN A 41 20.09 -12.23 -8.07
N PHE A 42 21.11 -11.47 -7.71
CA PHE A 42 21.93 -10.76 -8.69
C PHE A 42 22.79 -11.77 -9.47
N PRO A 43 22.68 -11.82 -10.81
CA PRO A 43 23.43 -12.79 -11.60
C PRO A 43 24.94 -12.56 -11.57
N GLN A 44 25.39 -11.32 -11.35
CA GLN A 44 26.81 -10.92 -11.42
C GLN A 44 27.64 -11.42 -10.23
N ASN A 45 27.08 -11.36 -9.01
CA ASN A 45 27.80 -11.67 -7.78
C ASN A 45 27.10 -12.75 -6.93
N ARG A 46 25.98 -13.31 -7.42
CA ARG A 46 25.15 -14.32 -6.75
C ARG A 46 24.64 -13.89 -5.36
N MET A 47 24.65 -12.59 -5.06
CA MET A 47 24.04 -12.07 -3.86
C MET A 47 22.52 -12.22 -3.97
N GLN A 48 21.92 -12.81 -2.95
CA GLN A 48 20.48 -12.94 -2.85
C GLN A 48 19.88 -11.66 -2.30
N PHE A 49 18.64 -11.40 -2.65
CA PHE A 49 17.87 -10.34 -2.02
C PHE A 49 16.43 -10.78 -1.78
N SER A 50 15.75 -10.08 -0.89
CA SER A 50 14.30 -10.18 -0.71
C SER A 50 13.74 -8.79 -0.42
N VAL A 51 12.82 -8.33 -1.27
CA VAL A 51 12.10 -7.06 -1.06
C VAL A 51 10.80 -7.35 -0.33
N SER A 52 10.53 -6.65 0.76
CA SER A 52 9.28 -6.80 1.52
C SER A 52 8.25 -5.75 1.11
N TYR A 53 7.05 -6.23 0.84
CA TYR A 53 5.86 -5.43 0.58
C TYR A 53 4.93 -5.52 1.78
N LEU A 54 4.50 -4.38 2.29
CA LEU A 54 3.59 -4.27 3.42
C LEU A 54 2.61 -3.12 3.13
N ASP A 55 1.32 -3.39 3.30
CA ASP A 55 0.25 -2.38 3.28
C ASP A 55 0.31 -1.43 2.09
N GLY A 56 0.47 -2.00 0.88
CA GLY A 56 0.45 -1.21 -0.35
C GLY A 56 1.81 -0.72 -0.83
N ARG A 57 2.91 -0.98 -0.11
CA ARG A 57 4.22 -0.39 -0.40
C ARG A 57 5.37 -1.38 -0.19
N PHE A 58 6.41 -1.24 -1.00
CA PHE A 58 7.71 -1.83 -0.69
C PHE A 58 8.41 -1.01 0.39
N THR A 59 8.76 -1.66 1.50
CA THR A 59 9.23 -0.99 2.72
C THR A 59 10.69 -1.27 3.02
N THR A 60 11.16 -2.49 2.74
CA THR A 60 12.54 -2.88 2.99
C THR A 60 13.07 -3.82 1.91
N ILE A 61 14.39 -3.90 1.84
CA ILE A 61 15.10 -4.93 1.10
C ILE A 61 16.18 -5.53 1.99
N THR A 62 16.20 -6.86 2.07
CA THR A 62 17.28 -7.61 2.70
C THR A 62 18.23 -8.11 1.63
N LEU A 63 19.50 -7.72 1.72
CA LEU A 63 20.59 -8.17 0.87
C LEU A 63 21.40 -9.24 1.61
N THR A 64 21.53 -10.42 1.02
CA THR A 64 22.25 -11.56 1.59
C THR A 64 23.46 -11.88 0.71
N PRO A 65 24.65 -11.36 1.06
CA PRO A 65 25.88 -11.65 0.32
C PRO A 65 26.25 -13.13 0.41
N GLN A 66 27.12 -13.61 -0.48
CA GLN A 66 27.59 -15.01 -0.43
C GLN A 66 28.38 -15.32 0.85
N SER A 67 29.03 -14.31 1.43
CA SER A 67 29.74 -14.38 2.70
C SER A 67 29.42 -13.17 3.57
N GLY A 68 29.29 -13.41 4.87
CA GLY A 68 28.91 -12.39 5.85
C GLY A 68 27.41 -12.34 6.16
N PRO A 69 27.01 -11.45 7.07
CA PRO A 69 25.61 -11.37 7.52
C PRO A 69 24.71 -10.68 6.48
N PRO A 70 23.42 -11.04 6.43
CA PRO A 70 22.41 -10.27 5.72
C PRO A 70 22.31 -8.83 6.24
N ARG A 71 21.98 -7.89 5.34
CA ARG A 71 21.75 -6.48 5.67
C ARG A 71 20.37 -6.06 5.19
N THR A 72 19.59 -5.44 6.07
CA THR A 72 18.26 -4.93 5.74
C THR A 72 18.31 -3.42 5.61
N ASN A 73 17.86 -2.91 4.47
CA ASN A 73 17.86 -1.49 4.14
C ASN A 73 16.42 -1.01 3.96
N GLN A 74 16.15 0.21 4.40
CA GLN A 74 14.83 0.85 4.25
C GLN A 74 14.66 1.37 2.83
N LEU A 75 13.45 1.22 2.31
CA LEU A 75 13.03 1.77 1.03
C LEU A 75 12.05 2.92 1.25
N LYS A 76 12.16 3.94 0.42
CA LYS A 76 11.22 5.06 0.35
C LYS A 76 10.66 5.14 -1.06
N TYR A 77 9.36 5.33 -1.16
CA TYR A 77 8.75 5.68 -2.43
C TYR A 77 9.33 6.99 -2.94
N ASP A 78 9.72 7.01 -4.22
CA ASP A 78 10.23 8.20 -4.91
C ASP A 78 9.13 8.75 -5.82
N ARG A 79 8.92 8.11 -6.97
CA ARG A 79 7.94 8.51 -7.99
C ARG A 79 7.67 7.37 -8.98
N PRO A 80 6.68 7.46 -9.87
CA PRO A 80 6.57 6.57 -11.02
C PRO A 80 7.63 6.93 -12.07
N ASN A 81 8.12 5.94 -12.81
CA ASN A 81 8.94 6.18 -14.01
C ASN A 81 8.05 6.51 -15.25
N GLU A 82 8.67 6.74 -16.41
CA GLU A 82 7.98 7.05 -17.66
C GLU A 82 7.01 5.96 -18.15
N ARG A 83 7.17 4.72 -17.65
CA ARG A 83 6.28 3.59 -17.94
C ARG A 83 5.13 3.45 -16.94
N GLY A 84 5.05 4.35 -15.95
CA GLY A 84 4.08 4.31 -14.85
C GLY A 84 4.39 3.26 -13.78
N GLU A 85 5.59 2.67 -13.80
CA GLU A 85 6.04 1.70 -12.79
C GLU A 85 6.52 2.46 -11.56
N LEU A 86 6.14 2.00 -10.36
CA LEU A 86 6.45 2.70 -9.13
C LEU A 86 7.91 2.48 -8.74
N VAL A 87 8.64 3.56 -8.45
CA VAL A 87 10.06 3.51 -8.07
C VAL A 87 10.20 3.78 -6.57
N TYR A 88 11.02 2.95 -5.94
CA TYR A 88 11.41 3.05 -4.55
C TYR A 88 12.94 3.12 -4.47
N ARG A 89 13.46 3.94 -3.57
CA ARG A 89 14.89 4.14 -3.38
C ARG A 89 15.33 3.84 -1.95
N GLY A 90 16.54 3.34 -1.82
CA GLY A 90 17.22 3.13 -0.54
C GLY A 90 18.72 3.29 -0.71
N GLY A 91 19.44 3.19 0.39
CA GLY A 91 20.89 3.09 0.37
C GLY A 91 21.33 1.87 1.19
N ASP A 92 22.39 1.20 0.75
CA ASP A 92 23.08 0.22 1.58
C ASP A 92 24.05 0.93 2.53
N MET A 93 24.35 0.31 3.68
CA MET A 93 25.32 0.87 4.63
C MET A 93 26.73 1.08 4.03
N GLY A 94 27.05 0.41 2.92
CA GLY A 94 28.28 0.62 2.16
C GLY A 94 28.28 1.83 1.20
N GLY A 95 27.21 2.62 1.17
CA GLY A 95 27.05 3.78 0.27
C GLY A 95 26.46 3.45 -1.10
N ALA A 96 26.07 2.19 -1.33
CA ALA A 96 25.49 1.75 -2.59
C ALA A 96 24.06 2.27 -2.78
N ASP A 97 23.72 2.71 -4.00
CA ASP A 97 22.35 3.13 -4.36
C ASP A 97 21.49 1.89 -4.62
N ILE A 98 20.29 1.88 -4.03
CA ILE A 98 19.30 0.83 -4.24
C ILE A 98 18.09 1.42 -4.93
N ILE A 99 17.68 0.81 -6.04
CA ILE A 99 16.44 1.15 -6.74
C ILE A 99 15.59 -0.11 -6.83
N VAL A 100 14.34 -0.03 -6.39
CA VAL A 100 13.34 -1.07 -6.62
C VAL A 100 12.23 -0.50 -7.50
N ILE A 101 11.92 -1.21 -8.58
CA ILE A 101 10.86 -0.85 -9.51
C ILE A 101 9.78 -1.92 -9.44
N ASP A 102 8.57 -1.50 -9.08
CA ASP A 102 7.37 -2.31 -9.14
C ASP A 102 6.85 -2.37 -10.59
N LEU A 103 6.99 -3.53 -11.22
CA LEU A 103 6.53 -3.73 -12.61
C LEU A 103 5.01 -3.89 -12.72
N SER A 104 4.32 -4.12 -11.59
CA SER A 104 2.87 -4.27 -11.55
C SER A 104 2.14 -2.92 -11.49
N LYS A 105 2.87 -1.80 -11.36
CA LYS A 105 2.32 -0.44 -11.29
C LYS A 105 1.36 -0.24 -10.11
N GLY A 106 1.66 -0.86 -8.97
CA GLY A 106 0.87 -0.82 -7.74
C GLY A 106 -0.10 -1.99 -7.57
N ALA A 107 -0.27 -2.85 -8.58
CA ALA A 107 -1.12 -4.04 -8.51
C ALA A 107 -0.33 -5.28 -8.02
N VAL A 108 0.38 -5.14 -6.90
CA VAL A 108 1.25 -6.21 -6.38
C VAL A 108 0.41 -7.39 -5.88
N GLN A 109 0.71 -8.57 -6.40
CA GLN A 109 0.09 -9.85 -6.04
C GLN A 109 1.11 -10.99 -6.20
N PRO A 110 0.85 -12.20 -5.68
CA PRO A 110 1.73 -13.34 -5.91
C PRO A 110 1.99 -13.57 -7.42
N GLY A 111 3.26 -13.81 -7.77
CA GLY A 111 3.72 -13.95 -9.15
C GLY A 111 4.12 -12.65 -9.85
N THR A 112 3.79 -11.48 -9.28
CA THR A 112 4.30 -10.20 -9.81
C THR A 112 5.81 -10.08 -9.66
N GLN A 113 6.40 -9.21 -10.47
CA GLN A 113 7.85 -9.04 -10.50
C GLN A 113 8.26 -7.63 -10.09
N VAL A 114 9.44 -7.57 -9.47
CA VAL A 114 10.17 -6.32 -9.23
C VAL A 114 11.48 -6.31 -10.02
N SER A 115 11.92 -5.14 -10.45
CA SER A 115 13.31 -4.90 -10.87
C SER A 115 14.08 -4.32 -9.70
N VAL A 116 15.24 -4.87 -9.37
CA VAL A 116 16.11 -4.33 -8.33
C VAL A 116 17.44 -3.93 -8.94
N SER A 117 17.87 -2.70 -8.66
CA SER A 117 19.23 -2.22 -8.91
C SER A 117 19.98 -2.11 -7.60
N LEU A 118 21.22 -2.57 -7.59
CA LEU A 118 22.22 -2.20 -6.59
C LEU A 118 23.45 -1.70 -7.35
N ASP A 119 23.79 -0.42 -7.18
CA ASP A 119 24.90 0.23 -7.91
C ASP A 119 24.88 -0.02 -9.43
N GLY A 120 23.69 0.05 -10.02
CA GLY A 120 23.49 -0.16 -11.45
C GLY A 120 23.49 -1.62 -11.91
N GLN A 121 23.79 -2.59 -11.03
CA GLN A 121 23.59 -4.01 -11.33
C GLN A 121 22.12 -4.37 -11.18
N TRP A 122 21.53 -4.98 -12.20
CA TRP A 122 20.10 -5.28 -12.22
C TRP A 122 19.80 -6.77 -12.01
N ALA A 123 18.72 -7.02 -11.28
CA ALA A 123 18.17 -8.35 -11.07
C ALA A 123 16.63 -8.32 -11.00
N ARG A 124 16.01 -9.49 -11.16
CA ARG A 124 14.57 -9.69 -11.03
C ARG A 124 14.24 -10.43 -9.76
N GLY A 125 13.18 -10.01 -9.08
CA GLY A 125 12.57 -10.75 -7.99
C GLY A 125 11.11 -11.04 -8.29
N THR A 126 10.59 -12.14 -7.75
CA THR A 126 9.19 -12.56 -7.94
C THR A 126 8.48 -12.60 -6.60
N CYS A 127 7.40 -11.84 -6.47
CA CYS A 127 6.63 -11.71 -5.24
C CYS A 127 5.84 -12.98 -4.93
N ARG A 128 5.84 -13.35 -3.66
CA ARG A 128 5.12 -14.49 -3.09
C ARG A 128 4.71 -14.16 -1.65
N LEU A 129 3.75 -14.93 -1.13
CA LEU A 129 3.41 -14.95 0.30
C LEU A 129 4.59 -15.46 1.13
#